data_AF-I5AUA2-F1
#
_entry.id   AF-I5AUA2-F1
#
_cell.length_a   1.000
_cell.length_b   1.000
_cell.length_c   1.000
_cell.angle_alpha   90.00
_cell.angle_beta   90.00
_cell.angle_gamma   90.00
#
_symmetry.space_group_name_H-M   'P 1'
#
loop_
_entity.id
_entity.type
_entity.pdbx_description
1 polymer ?
#
loop_
_entity_poly.entity_id
_entity_poly.type
_entity_poly.pdbx_seq_one_letter_code
_entity_poly.pdbx_strand_id
1 'polypeptide(L)'
;MKRKQMYTGMLIAALAVSGPVTLYSTEPAAAEVTQEADSTVVSQGAGAISVTQMVDADEVAGEAEIFYRHKDIDEMRSTGLSGEIADQLRSIEDCGRSPVVYLAGKATMKKKVAFMPGEDIIIDLEGHDLTIGEDYTFDGANLAIDDTVGGGTVYGLNHLHFKNGAQLVTYCKTEGGPEDTPTPTVEPDSRKAEANLEGRTLILKGKIGATQYFTLSDRVAEDPDAYAVFTVDGTETKVKVSEAEKTTNGKGQTSYGFSYYAAPRQMNDAINVRLYLGDGTPVVIYNGNHKKSYEDGLTYSVAQVAEVYADPSSGYNMYLQELAQNMLNYGMYAQKLLGYKADEVNPEDTMDEIDADTVEGYEPEIEGEIEGVKMKGMNLALRTDTDLYLYLTLPGGASAYKVTLDGKKVKPEKDGRMYQVKISSIAAAKMYERHEIVVEKDGETMSFSVNVMSWVNLTLNHPERCDQKTLEMAKAVFKYGDSAHRYFDECVYD
;
A
#
# COMPACT_ATOMS: atom_id res chain seq x y z
N MET A 1 0.34 70.06 -1.73
CA MET A 1 -0.71 69.31 -2.45
C MET A 1 -0.27 67.85 -2.51
N LYS A 2 -0.73 67.03 -1.56
CA LYS A 2 -1.91 66.14 -1.58
C LYS A 2 -1.52 64.69 -1.95
N ARG A 3 -1.43 63.89 -0.89
CA ARG A 3 -1.53 62.42 -0.86
C ARG A 3 -2.86 61.94 -1.45
N LYS A 4 -2.84 60.76 -2.06
CA LYS A 4 -3.87 59.69 -2.09
C LYS A 4 -3.06 58.40 -2.28
N GLN A 5 -2.90 57.47 -1.33
CA GLN A 5 -3.87 56.61 -0.63
C GLN A 5 -4.93 55.97 -1.54
N MET A 6 -4.75 54.68 -1.80
CA MET A 6 -5.80 53.65 -1.67
C MET A 6 -5.15 52.35 -1.19
N TYR A 7 -5.52 51.95 0.03
CA TYR A 7 -5.45 50.60 0.58
C TYR A 7 -6.56 49.75 -0.06
N THR A 8 -6.39 48.42 -0.15
CA THR A 8 -7.20 47.37 0.53
C THR A 8 -7.21 46.04 -0.25
N GLY A 9 -6.97 44.93 0.47
CA GLY A 9 -7.22 43.53 0.07
C GLY A 9 -5.93 42.73 -0.07
N MET A 10 -5.23 42.28 0.99
CA MET A 10 -5.63 41.30 2.01
C MET A 10 -6.13 39.98 1.39
N LEU A 11 -5.19 39.09 1.06
CA LEU A 11 -5.41 37.65 1.11
C LEU A 11 -4.34 37.07 2.04
N ILE A 12 -4.70 36.93 3.31
CA ILE A 12 -4.04 36.06 4.26
C ILE A 12 -4.53 34.66 3.90
N ALA A 13 -3.75 33.90 3.14
CA ALA A 13 -3.99 32.47 2.98
C ALA A 13 -3.35 31.76 4.19
N ALA A 14 -4.19 31.00 4.88
CA ALA A 14 -3.95 30.42 6.18
C ALA A 14 -2.66 29.58 6.24
N LEU A 15 -1.77 29.97 7.15
CA LEU A 15 -0.76 29.09 7.73
C LEU A 15 -1.51 28.06 8.60
N ALA A 16 -1.89 26.92 8.02
CA ALA A 16 -2.17 25.72 8.81
C ALA A 16 -0.82 25.20 9.33
N VAL A 17 -0.39 25.75 10.45
CA VAL A 17 0.66 25.18 11.30
C VAL A 17 -0.08 24.21 12.20
N SER A 18 0.03 22.90 11.96
CA SER A 18 -0.21 21.92 13.02
C SER A 18 0.83 22.21 14.09
N GLY A 19 0.42 22.89 15.16
CA GLY A 19 1.29 23.14 16.30
C GLY A 19 1.69 21.80 16.94
N PRO A 20 2.86 21.71 17.60
CA PRO A 20 3.27 20.49 18.27
C PRO A 20 2.22 20.09 19.33
N VAL A 21 1.85 18.80 19.37
CA VAL A 21 1.02 18.25 20.45
C VAL A 21 1.81 18.39 21.74
N THR A 22 1.50 19.42 22.52
CA THR A 22 2.31 19.83 23.66
C THR A 22 1.84 19.10 24.93
N LEU A 23 2.71 18.34 25.59
CA LEU A 23 2.44 17.74 26.89
C LEU A 23 2.53 18.81 28.00
N TYR A 24 1.37 19.21 28.55
CA TYR A 24 1.31 19.84 29.87
C TYR A 24 0.99 18.76 30.91
N SER A 25 1.99 18.45 31.74
CA SER A 25 1.78 17.74 33.01
C SER A 25 1.26 18.77 34.02
N THR A 26 0.09 18.51 34.60
CA THR A 26 -0.29 19.07 35.91
C THR A 26 0.08 18.04 36.97
N GLU A 27 0.85 18.48 37.97
CA GLU A 27 1.16 17.71 39.19
C GLU A 27 -0.12 17.18 39.89
N PRO A 28 -0.01 16.08 40.66
CA PRO A 28 -1.18 15.36 41.16
C PRO A 28 -1.84 16.09 42.33
N ALA A 29 -3.15 16.29 42.25
CA ALA A 29 -3.96 16.59 43.42
C ALA A 29 -4.27 15.29 44.17
N ALA A 30 -3.82 15.21 45.41
CA ALA A 30 -4.17 14.15 46.35
C ALA A 30 -5.61 14.33 46.86
N ALA A 31 -6.35 13.21 46.95
CA ALA A 31 -7.50 12.89 47.81
C ALA A 31 -8.28 11.77 47.12
N GLU A 32 -8.90 10.77 47.74
CA GLU A 32 -8.96 10.18 49.07
C GLU A 32 -9.84 8.93 48.85
N VAL A 33 -9.68 7.94 49.71
CA VAL A 33 -10.37 6.65 49.66
C VAL A 33 -11.85 6.78 50.01
N THR A 34 -12.73 6.12 49.25
CA THR A 34 -13.93 5.50 49.84
C THR A 34 -14.28 4.20 49.15
N GLN A 35 -14.34 3.17 49.99
CA GLN A 35 -14.70 1.79 49.76
C GLN A 35 -16.22 1.65 49.89
N GLU A 36 -16.88 0.85 49.07
CA GLU A 36 -18.05 0.08 49.51
C GLU A 36 -18.22 -1.21 48.68
N ALA A 37 -18.42 -2.29 49.42
CA ALA A 37 -18.65 -3.65 48.97
C ALA A 37 -20.14 -3.89 48.67
N ASP A 38 -20.50 -4.95 47.93
CA ASP A 38 -20.95 -6.21 48.54
C ASP A 38 -21.64 -7.16 47.53
N SER A 39 -21.32 -8.46 47.64
CA SER A 39 -22.13 -9.66 47.36
C SER A 39 -22.67 -9.92 45.92
N THR A 40 -22.81 -11.14 45.38
CA THR A 40 -23.03 -12.46 46.00
C THR A 40 -22.67 -13.59 45.02
N VAL A 41 -22.16 -14.68 45.60
CA VAL A 41 -21.84 -16.02 45.05
C VAL A 41 -23.11 -16.86 44.83
N VAL A 42 -23.18 -17.74 43.82
CA VAL A 42 -23.54 -19.19 43.95
C VAL A 42 -23.00 -20.00 42.75
N SER A 43 -22.29 -21.07 43.09
CA SER A 43 -21.70 -22.13 42.27
C SER A 43 -22.55 -23.42 42.19
N GLN A 44 -22.11 -24.37 41.35
CA GLN A 44 -22.36 -25.84 41.29
C GLN A 44 -23.17 -26.26 40.04
N GLY A 45 -22.85 -27.33 39.31
CA GLY A 45 -21.90 -28.43 39.53
C GLY A 45 -21.85 -29.38 38.32
N ALA A 46 -20.87 -30.27 38.33
CA ALA A 46 -20.39 -31.14 37.25
C ALA A 46 -21.29 -32.34 36.88
N GLY A 47 -21.02 -32.94 35.70
CA GLY A 47 -21.42 -34.32 35.39
C GLY A 47 -21.28 -34.71 33.91
N ALA A 48 -20.27 -35.53 33.60
CA ALA A 48 -20.00 -36.12 32.28
C ALA A 48 -20.98 -37.24 31.88
N ILE A 49 -21.14 -37.51 30.58
CA ILE A 49 -21.15 -38.84 29.91
C ILE A 49 -21.30 -38.64 28.38
N SER A 50 -20.54 -39.43 27.63
CA SER A 50 -20.41 -39.48 26.18
C SER A 50 -21.24 -40.61 25.54
N VAL A 51 -21.54 -40.50 24.23
CA VAL A 51 -21.49 -41.56 23.15
C VAL A 51 -22.76 -41.72 22.27
N THR A 52 -22.56 -41.40 20.98
CA THR A 52 -23.16 -41.82 19.68
C THR A 52 -24.61 -41.55 19.23
N GLN A 53 -24.64 -40.85 18.07
CA GLN A 53 -25.30 -41.15 16.78
C GLN A 53 -26.82 -41.02 16.58
N MET A 54 -27.11 -40.04 15.69
CA MET A 54 -27.89 -40.14 14.45
C MET A 54 -29.42 -39.93 14.44
N VAL A 55 -29.80 -38.87 13.68
CA VAL A 55 -31.02 -38.60 12.88
C VAL A 55 -32.39 -38.71 13.58
N ASP A 56 -33.38 -37.83 13.40
CA ASP A 56 -33.71 -36.92 12.30
C ASP A 56 -34.67 -35.81 12.80
N ALA A 57 -34.88 -34.83 11.92
CA ALA A 57 -35.67 -33.60 11.99
C ALA A 57 -37.04 -33.62 12.73
N ASP A 58 -37.38 -32.51 13.41
CA ASP A 58 -38.35 -31.51 12.89
C ASP A 58 -38.53 -30.29 13.83
N GLU A 59 -38.59 -29.11 13.16
CA GLU A 59 -39.20 -27.81 13.48
C GLU A 59 -39.07 -27.16 14.88
N VAL A 60 -38.56 -25.91 14.93
CA VAL A 60 -39.38 -24.67 15.00
C VAL A 60 -38.57 -23.47 14.47
N ALA A 61 -39.26 -22.66 13.66
CA ALA A 61 -38.85 -21.47 12.96
C ALA A 61 -38.44 -20.26 13.82
N GLY A 62 -37.64 -19.37 13.21
CA GLY A 62 -37.34 -18.02 13.68
C GLY A 62 -36.43 -17.25 12.72
N GLU A 63 -37.00 -16.88 11.56
CA GLU A 63 -36.62 -15.81 10.62
C GLU A 63 -35.14 -15.38 10.49
N ALA A 64 -34.51 -15.73 9.36
CA ALA A 64 -33.57 -14.85 8.66
C ALA A 64 -33.42 -15.23 7.17
N GLU A 65 -33.65 -14.22 6.34
CA GLU A 65 -33.08 -13.94 5.02
C GLU A 65 -33.44 -14.78 3.78
N ILE A 66 -33.83 -14.01 2.76
CA ILE A 66 -34.42 -14.41 1.49
C ILE A 66 -33.29 -14.81 0.53
N PHE A 67 -33.11 -16.11 0.30
CA PHE A 67 -32.36 -16.63 -0.84
C PHE A 67 -33.23 -16.58 -2.11
N TYR A 68 -32.77 -15.89 -3.14
CA TYR A 68 -33.30 -16.08 -4.50
C TYR A 68 -32.83 -17.43 -5.04
N ARG A 69 -33.63 -18.50 -4.87
CA ARG A 69 -33.46 -19.76 -5.60
C ARG A 69 -34.09 -19.63 -7.00
N HIS A 70 -33.28 -19.61 -8.05
CA HIS A 70 -33.76 -19.95 -9.40
C HIS A 70 -33.91 -21.48 -9.51
N LYS A 71 -35.03 -21.90 -10.08
CA LYS A 71 -35.61 -23.24 -9.95
C LYS A 71 -35.20 -24.21 -11.06
N ASP A 72 -34.03 -23.99 -11.67
CA ASP A 72 -33.57 -24.74 -12.85
C ASP A 72 -32.35 -25.65 -12.58
N ILE A 73 -32.01 -25.90 -11.31
CA ILE A 73 -30.93 -26.82 -10.89
C ILE A 73 -31.47 -28.26 -10.81
N ASP A 74 -31.81 -28.87 -11.94
CA ASP A 74 -32.15 -30.31 -11.95
C ASP A 74 -31.43 -31.13 -13.05
N GLU A 75 -30.51 -30.54 -13.83
CA GLU A 75 -29.66 -31.32 -14.73
C GLU A 75 -28.24 -30.77 -14.85
N MET A 76 -27.33 -31.16 -13.95
CA MET A 76 -25.90 -31.16 -14.27
C MET A 76 -25.20 -32.42 -13.73
N ARG A 77 -25.10 -33.42 -14.61
CA ARG A 77 -24.29 -34.63 -14.37
C ARG A 77 -22.82 -34.31 -14.59
N SER A 78 -22.04 -34.26 -13.52
CA SER A 78 -20.58 -34.38 -13.60
C SER A 78 -20.24 -35.72 -14.24
N THR A 79 -19.78 -35.73 -15.49
CA THR A 79 -19.08 -36.90 -16.00
C THR A 79 -17.65 -36.49 -16.30
N GLY A 80 -16.71 -37.04 -15.53
CA GLY A 80 -15.40 -37.55 -15.93
C GLY A 80 -14.14 -36.71 -15.68
N LEU A 81 -14.07 -35.94 -14.60
CA LEU A 81 -12.77 -35.67 -13.96
C LEU A 81 -12.38 -36.89 -13.11
N SER A 82 -11.08 -37.20 -12.99
CA SER A 82 -10.58 -38.28 -12.11
C SER A 82 -9.52 -37.73 -11.16
N GLY A 83 -9.68 -37.97 -9.85
CA GLY A 83 -8.77 -37.51 -8.79
C GLY A 83 -9.43 -36.52 -7.81
N GLU A 84 -8.69 -36.08 -6.79
CA GLU A 84 -9.15 -35.20 -5.67
C GLU A 84 -9.77 -33.87 -6.13
N ILE A 85 -9.36 -33.33 -7.29
CA ILE A 85 -9.93 -32.09 -7.87
C ILE A 85 -11.43 -32.19 -8.12
N ALA A 86 -11.94 -33.39 -8.48
CA ALA A 86 -13.35 -33.59 -8.80
C ALA A 86 -14.27 -33.59 -7.56
N ASP A 87 -13.71 -33.84 -6.38
CA ASP A 87 -14.43 -33.87 -5.11
C ASP A 87 -14.39 -32.49 -4.42
N GLN A 88 -13.30 -31.73 -4.59
CA GLN A 88 -13.18 -30.36 -4.10
C GLN A 88 -14.03 -29.37 -4.90
N LEU A 89 -14.05 -29.47 -6.24
CA LEU A 89 -14.92 -28.62 -7.08
C LEU A 89 -16.41 -28.84 -6.82
N ARG A 90 -16.82 -30.08 -6.53
CA ARG A 90 -18.21 -30.41 -6.15
C ARG A 90 -18.63 -29.76 -4.82
N SER A 91 -17.70 -29.52 -3.90
CA SER A 91 -18.02 -28.83 -2.63
C SER A 91 -18.22 -27.33 -2.80
N ILE A 92 -17.61 -26.72 -3.84
CA ILE A 92 -17.66 -25.29 -4.09
C ILE A 92 -18.97 -24.90 -4.80
N GLU A 93 -19.49 -25.76 -5.69
CA GLU A 93 -20.80 -25.60 -6.34
C GLU A 93 -21.97 -25.49 -5.33
N ASP A 94 -21.84 -26.10 -4.14
CA ASP A 94 -22.86 -26.03 -3.08
C ASP A 94 -22.77 -24.76 -2.20
N CYS A 95 -21.70 -23.96 -2.30
CA CYS A 95 -21.40 -22.88 -1.33
C CYS A 95 -21.52 -21.44 -1.87
N GLY A 96 -21.73 -21.22 -3.17
CA GLY A 96 -21.98 -19.88 -3.74
C GLY A 96 -20.85 -18.86 -3.55
N ARG A 97 -19.58 -19.29 -3.54
CA ARG A 97 -18.38 -18.43 -3.50
C ARG A 97 -17.54 -18.62 -4.77
N SER A 98 -16.84 -17.58 -5.21
CA SER A 98 -15.86 -17.67 -6.32
C SER A 98 -14.88 -18.83 -6.08
N PRO A 99 -14.67 -19.73 -7.06
CA PRO A 99 -13.94 -20.97 -6.83
C PRO A 99 -12.42 -20.74 -6.81
N VAL A 100 -11.83 -20.73 -5.61
CA VAL A 100 -10.39 -20.96 -5.43
C VAL A 100 -10.17 -22.45 -5.16
N VAL A 101 -9.33 -23.09 -5.98
CA VAL A 101 -9.01 -24.52 -5.91
C VAL A 101 -7.55 -24.68 -5.52
N TYR A 102 -7.30 -25.25 -4.35
CA TYR A 102 -5.95 -25.54 -3.87
C TYR A 102 -5.55 -26.98 -4.22
N LEU A 103 -4.40 -27.16 -4.85
CA LEU A 103 -3.87 -28.48 -5.11
C LEU A 103 -3.25 -29.06 -3.84
N ALA A 104 -3.64 -30.29 -3.47
CA ALA A 104 -2.99 -31.05 -2.40
C ALA A 104 -1.93 -32.04 -2.94
N GLY A 105 -1.69 -32.02 -4.26
CA GLY A 105 -0.77 -32.90 -4.95
C GLY A 105 -0.80 -32.68 -6.47
N LYS A 106 0.06 -33.42 -7.19
CA LYS A 106 0.09 -33.37 -8.66
C LYS A 106 -1.27 -33.73 -9.26
N ALA A 107 -1.69 -32.95 -10.25
CA ALA A 107 -3.05 -33.01 -10.77
C ALA A 107 -3.11 -33.01 -12.30
N THR A 108 -4.19 -33.55 -12.86
CA THR A 108 -4.42 -33.52 -14.31
C THR A 108 -5.88 -33.24 -14.66
N MET A 109 -6.12 -32.22 -15.48
CA MET A 109 -7.40 -31.90 -16.08
C MET A 109 -7.58 -32.76 -17.34
N LYS A 110 -8.51 -33.74 -17.30
CA LYS A 110 -8.70 -34.74 -18.37
C LYS A 110 -10.09 -34.75 -19.00
N LYS A 111 -10.98 -33.82 -18.62
CA LYS A 111 -12.31 -33.75 -19.23
C LYS A 111 -12.93 -32.38 -19.13
N LYS A 112 -13.69 -32.05 -20.18
CA LYS A 112 -14.37 -30.77 -20.37
C LYS A 112 -15.30 -30.46 -19.18
N VAL A 113 -14.97 -29.37 -18.49
CA VAL A 113 -15.81 -28.76 -17.45
C VAL A 113 -16.50 -27.56 -18.09
N ALA A 114 -17.79 -27.39 -17.85
CA ALA A 114 -18.52 -26.20 -18.25
C ALA A 114 -18.64 -25.30 -17.02
N PHE A 115 -18.08 -24.10 -17.11
CA PHE A 115 -18.17 -23.10 -16.05
C PHE A 115 -19.33 -22.15 -16.34
N MET A 116 -19.93 -21.58 -15.30
CA MET A 116 -20.94 -20.54 -15.48
C MET A 116 -20.28 -19.29 -16.10
N PRO A 117 -20.97 -18.57 -17.01
CA PRO A 117 -20.46 -17.30 -17.53
C PRO A 117 -20.37 -16.27 -16.39
N GLY A 118 -19.22 -15.63 -16.24
CA GLY A 118 -19.03 -14.47 -15.37
C GLY A 118 -18.40 -14.71 -13.99
N GLU A 119 -17.95 -15.92 -13.66
CA GLU A 119 -17.22 -16.19 -12.41
C GLU A 119 -15.77 -16.57 -12.70
N ASP A 120 -14.84 -15.78 -12.17
CA ASP A 120 -13.40 -16.02 -12.29
C ASP A 120 -12.97 -17.24 -11.47
N ILE A 121 -12.05 -18.02 -12.00
CA ILE A 121 -11.57 -19.28 -11.41
C ILE A 121 -10.12 -19.12 -11.03
N ILE A 122 -9.77 -19.48 -9.80
CA ILE A 122 -8.39 -19.46 -9.32
C ILE A 122 -7.98 -20.89 -8.99
N ILE A 123 -6.86 -21.34 -9.54
CA ILE A 123 -6.22 -22.61 -9.16
C ILE A 123 -4.89 -22.26 -8.51
N ASP A 124 -4.74 -22.55 -7.22
CA ASP A 124 -3.48 -22.45 -6.53
C ASP A 124 -2.77 -23.82 -6.54
N LEU A 125 -1.53 -23.82 -7.05
CA LEU A 125 -0.71 -25.01 -7.19
C LEU A 125 -0.12 -25.51 -5.87
N GLU A 126 0.08 -24.65 -4.87
CA GLU A 126 0.65 -25.04 -3.57
C GLU A 126 1.95 -25.89 -3.71
N GLY A 127 2.81 -25.53 -4.66
CA GLY A 127 4.06 -26.23 -4.97
C GLY A 127 3.90 -27.53 -5.77
N HIS A 128 2.73 -27.80 -6.34
CA HIS A 128 2.42 -29.01 -7.10
C HIS A 128 2.24 -28.79 -8.61
N ASP A 129 2.44 -29.86 -9.38
CA ASP A 129 2.30 -29.80 -10.84
C ASP A 129 0.85 -29.95 -11.29
N LEU A 130 0.42 -29.08 -12.22
CA LEU A 130 -0.88 -29.18 -12.90
C LEU A 130 -0.67 -29.52 -14.37
N THR A 131 -1.31 -30.57 -14.87
CA THR A 131 -1.31 -30.91 -16.29
C THR A 131 -2.69 -30.70 -16.92
N ILE A 132 -2.77 -29.92 -17.98
CA ILE A 132 -3.98 -29.71 -18.78
C ILE A 132 -3.87 -30.61 -20.01
N GLY A 133 -4.64 -31.70 -20.01
CA GLY A 133 -4.51 -32.76 -21.03
C GLY A 133 -5.50 -32.68 -22.19
N GLU A 134 -6.45 -31.75 -22.16
CA GLU A 134 -7.56 -31.66 -23.11
C GLU A 134 -7.94 -30.19 -23.36
N ASP A 135 -8.59 -29.88 -24.49
CA ASP A 135 -8.98 -28.50 -24.81
C ASP A 135 -10.14 -27.98 -23.93
N TYR A 136 -9.95 -26.82 -23.30
CA TYR A 136 -10.91 -26.09 -22.49
C TYR A 136 -11.22 -24.71 -23.10
N THR A 137 -12.47 -24.27 -22.99
CA THR A 137 -12.88 -22.94 -23.44
C THR A 137 -13.52 -22.16 -22.30
N PHE A 138 -12.95 -20.99 -22.01
CA PHE A 138 -13.43 -20.02 -21.04
C PHE A 138 -14.15 -18.89 -21.79
N ASP A 139 -15.38 -18.59 -21.39
CA ASP A 139 -16.25 -17.63 -22.05
C ASP A 139 -16.79 -16.63 -21.04
N GLY A 140 -16.25 -15.41 -21.05
CA GLY A 140 -16.61 -14.35 -20.10
C GLY A 140 -16.16 -14.56 -18.65
N ALA A 141 -15.27 -15.53 -18.39
CA ALA A 141 -14.72 -15.85 -17.08
C ALA A 141 -13.19 -16.00 -17.16
N ASN A 142 -12.45 -15.33 -16.28
CA ASN A 142 -10.99 -15.44 -16.24
C ASN A 142 -10.56 -16.74 -15.54
N LEU A 143 -9.38 -17.23 -15.92
CA LEU A 143 -8.68 -18.29 -15.20
C LEU A 143 -7.37 -17.73 -14.65
N ALA A 144 -7.21 -17.74 -13.33
CA ALA A 144 -5.95 -17.51 -12.65
C ALA A 144 -5.33 -18.85 -12.24
N ILE A 145 -4.04 -19.04 -12.51
CA ILE A 145 -3.27 -20.17 -11.98
C ILE A 145 -2.07 -19.61 -11.21
N ASP A 146 -2.11 -19.75 -9.90
CA ASP A 146 -1.09 -19.23 -8.97
C ASP A 146 -0.31 -20.40 -8.34
N ASP A 147 0.86 -20.11 -7.78
CA ASP A 147 1.64 -21.06 -7.00
C ASP A 147 2.19 -20.35 -5.76
N THR A 148 1.36 -20.26 -4.72
CA THR A 148 1.67 -19.45 -3.53
C THR A 148 2.82 -20.01 -2.71
N VAL A 149 3.11 -21.32 -2.81
CA VAL A 149 4.20 -22.01 -2.11
C VAL A 149 5.45 -22.16 -2.98
N GLY A 150 5.31 -22.13 -4.30
CA GLY A 150 6.42 -22.21 -5.24
C GLY A 150 6.88 -23.64 -5.56
N GLY A 151 7.40 -23.82 -6.77
CA GLY A 151 7.97 -25.09 -7.25
C GLY A 151 7.01 -25.95 -8.10
N GLY A 152 5.73 -25.57 -8.18
CA GLY A 152 4.74 -26.15 -9.07
C GLY A 152 4.94 -25.72 -10.52
N THR A 153 4.66 -26.64 -11.45
CA THR A 153 4.71 -26.36 -12.90
C THR A 153 3.38 -26.70 -13.57
N VAL A 154 2.90 -25.79 -14.42
CA VAL A 154 1.73 -26.04 -15.28
C VAL A 154 2.17 -26.54 -16.65
N TYR A 155 1.54 -27.61 -17.11
CA TYR A 155 1.76 -28.21 -18.42
C TYR A 155 0.48 -28.11 -19.27
N GLY A 156 0.63 -27.86 -20.57
CA GLY A 156 -0.48 -27.97 -21.53
C GLY A 156 -1.39 -26.74 -21.62
N LEU A 157 -0.89 -25.52 -21.33
CA LEU A 157 -1.70 -24.29 -21.45
C LEU A 157 -2.20 -24.03 -22.88
N ASN A 158 -1.55 -24.60 -23.90
CA ASN A 158 -1.99 -24.54 -25.29
C ASN A 158 -3.39 -25.13 -25.52
N HIS A 159 -3.88 -25.93 -24.56
CA HIS A 159 -5.23 -26.47 -24.54
C HIS A 159 -6.26 -25.50 -23.94
N LEU A 160 -5.89 -24.28 -23.54
CA LEU A 160 -6.82 -23.28 -23.02
C LEU A 160 -7.21 -22.28 -24.11
N HIS A 161 -8.51 -22.00 -24.23
CA HIS A 161 -9.05 -21.05 -25.19
C HIS A 161 -9.95 -20.04 -24.48
N PHE A 162 -9.80 -18.74 -24.77
CA PHE A 162 -10.53 -17.68 -24.08
C PHE A 162 -11.38 -16.85 -25.05
N LYS A 163 -12.60 -16.49 -24.64
CA LYS A 163 -13.58 -15.73 -25.44
C LYS A 163 -14.26 -14.64 -24.60
N ASN A 164 -14.82 -13.65 -25.30
CA ASN A 164 -15.67 -12.60 -24.72
C ASN A 164 -15.06 -11.88 -23.51
N GLY A 165 -13.77 -11.52 -23.61
CA GLY A 165 -13.06 -10.76 -22.58
C GLY A 165 -12.41 -11.59 -21.48
N ALA A 166 -12.64 -12.91 -21.46
CA ALA A 166 -11.93 -13.84 -20.59
C ALA A 166 -10.41 -13.84 -20.85
N GLN A 167 -9.62 -13.99 -19.81
CA GLN A 167 -8.16 -14.01 -19.86
C GLN A 167 -7.58 -15.13 -18.99
N LEU A 168 -6.35 -15.53 -19.33
CA LEU A 168 -5.49 -16.34 -18.48
C LEU A 168 -4.56 -15.41 -17.71
N VAL A 169 -4.48 -15.60 -16.40
CA VAL A 169 -3.47 -14.99 -15.54
C VAL A 169 -2.67 -16.12 -14.91
N THR A 170 -1.34 -16.14 -15.08
CA THR A 170 -0.50 -17.18 -14.45
C THR A 170 0.65 -16.55 -13.69
N TYR A 171 0.83 -16.98 -12.43
CA TYR A 171 1.93 -16.55 -11.57
C TYR A 171 2.86 -17.72 -11.16
N CYS A 172 2.92 -18.75 -12.00
CA CYS A 172 3.64 -19.99 -11.76
C CYS A 172 4.53 -20.40 -12.96
N LYS A 173 5.39 -21.41 -12.77
CA LYS A 173 6.25 -21.94 -13.83
C LYS A 173 5.41 -22.70 -14.87
N THR A 174 5.71 -22.55 -16.17
CA THR A 174 4.94 -23.19 -17.26
C THR A 174 5.85 -23.97 -18.22
N GLU A 175 5.36 -25.10 -18.73
CA GLU A 175 6.02 -25.87 -19.80
C GLU A 175 5.04 -26.19 -20.94
N GLY A 176 5.46 -25.87 -22.17
CA GLY A 176 4.67 -26.14 -23.38
C GLY A 176 3.40 -25.28 -23.50
N GLY A 177 3.41 -24.04 -23.01
CA GLY A 177 2.29 -23.11 -23.19
C GLY A 177 1.99 -22.82 -24.66
N PRO A 178 0.88 -22.12 -24.97
CA PRO A 178 0.65 -21.67 -26.34
C PRO A 178 1.94 -20.97 -26.78
N GLU A 179 2.44 -21.31 -27.97
CA GLU A 179 3.35 -20.37 -28.62
C GLU A 179 2.62 -19.04 -28.54
N ASP A 180 3.16 -18.11 -27.77
CA ASP A 180 2.99 -16.71 -28.07
C ASP A 180 3.33 -16.65 -29.56
N THR A 181 2.33 -16.70 -30.44
CA THR A 181 2.43 -15.90 -31.64
C THR A 181 2.70 -14.53 -31.04
N PRO A 182 3.93 -14.00 -31.12
CA PRO A 182 4.22 -12.73 -30.51
C PRO A 182 3.25 -11.79 -31.21
N THR A 183 2.21 -11.34 -30.50
CA THR A 183 1.39 -10.26 -31.00
C THR A 183 2.40 -9.15 -31.17
N PRO A 184 2.68 -8.67 -32.41
CA PRO A 184 3.87 -7.89 -32.66
C PRO A 184 3.82 -6.65 -31.80
N THR A 185 4.57 -6.68 -30.69
CA THR A 185 4.97 -5.48 -29.99
C THR A 185 5.97 -4.88 -30.94
N VAL A 186 5.55 -3.80 -31.58
CA VAL A 186 6.38 -3.05 -32.51
C VAL A 186 7.63 -2.69 -31.72
N GLU A 187 8.76 -3.32 -32.05
CA GLU A 187 10.05 -2.82 -31.62
C GLU A 187 10.15 -1.39 -32.16
N PRO A 188 10.53 -0.40 -31.32
CA PRO A 188 10.69 0.96 -31.78
C PRO A 188 11.57 0.98 -33.04
N ASP A 189 11.19 1.72 -34.09
CA ASP A 189 12.04 1.82 -35.28
C ASP A 189 13.36 2.44 -34.84
N SER A 190 14.46 1.69 -34.91
CA SER A 190 15.77 2.08 -34.39
C SER A 190 16.29 3.40 -34.96
N ARG A 191 15.72 3.90 -36.07
CA ARG A 191 16.04 5.19 -36.70
C ARG A 191 15.20 6.36 -36.21
N LYS A 192 14.07 6.10 -35.57
CA LYS A 192 13.14 7.12 -35.06
C LYS A 192 13.37 7.35 -33.57
N ALA A 193 12.99 8.54 -33.10
CA ALA A 193 13.03 8.90 -31.69
C ALA A 193 11.75 8.40 -31.02
N GLU A 194 11.72 7.12 -30.64
CA GLU A 194 10.53 6.45 -30.10
C GLU A 194 10.83 5.71 -28.79
N ALA A 195 9.81 5.65 -27.93
CA ALA A 195 9.77 4.86 -26.70
C ALA A 195 8.43 4.13 -26.59
N ASN A 196 8.40 2.94 -26.02
CA ASN A 196 7.18 2.17 -25.77
C ASN A 196 7.02 1.90 -24.28
N LEU A 197 5.92 2.36 -23.68
CA LEU A 197 5.58 2.11 -22.29
C LEU A 197 5.27 0.63 -22.09
N GLU A 198 5.99 -0.01 -21.19
CA GLU A 198 5.88 -1.45 -20.90
C GLU A 198 5.08 -1.73 -19.65
N GLY A 199 5.24 -0.88 -18.63
CA GLY A 199 4.69 -1.13 -17.31
C GLY A 199 4.94 0.01 -16.35
N ARG A 200 4.38 -0.15 -15.16
CA ARG A 200 4.41 0.81 -14.07
C ARG A 200 4.67 0.06 -12.78
N THR A 201 5.32 0.69 -11.82
CA THR A 201 5.47 0.10 -10.48
C THR A 201 5.41 1.17 -9.40
N LEU A 202 4.81 0.84 -8.25
CA LEU A 202 4.87 1.69 -7.07
C LEU A 202 6.23 1.63 -6.38
N ILE A 203 6.65 2.75 -5.81
CA ILE A 203 7.84 2.82 -4.95
C ILE A 203 7.37 3.04 -3.52
N LEU A 204 7.73 2.09 -2.64
CA LEU A 204 7.35 2.07 -1.22
C LEU A 204 8.57 2.06 -0.27
N LYS A 205 9.80 2.19 -0.81
CA LYS A 205 11.06 2.10 -0.06
C LYS A 205 11.50 3.47 0.48
N GLY A 206 10.85 3.96 1.53
CA GLY A 206 11.24 5.21 2.22
C GLY A 206 10.65 6.49 1.64
N LYS A 207 10.18 6.43 0.39
CA LYS A 207 9.47 7.50 -0.31
C LYS A 207 8.33 6.91 -1.12
N ILE A 208 7.26 7.68 -1.25
CA ILE A 208 6.12 7.35 -2.09
C ILE A 208 6.42 7.80 -3.51
N GLY A 209 6.26 6.92 -4.48
CA GLY A 209 6.52 7.25 -5.88
C GLY A 209 6.00 6.21 -6.84
N ALA A 210 6.27 6.46 -8.11
CA ALA A 210 6.00 5.49 -9.17
C ALA A 210 7.09 5.54 -10.24
N THR A 211 7.43 4.35 -10.75
CA THR A 211 8.36 4.14 -11.86
C THR A 211 7.55 3.84 -13.11
N GLN A 212 7.88 4.49 -14.23
CA GLN A 212 7.39 4.15 -15.55
C GLN A 212 8.51 3.47 -16.34
N TYR A 213 8.22 2.28 -16.87
CA TYR A 213 9.18 1.47 -17.62
C TYR A 213 8.95 1.58 -19.11
N PHE A 214 10.02 1.82 -19.85
CA PHE A 214 9.98 1.98 -21.31
C PHE A 214 11.03 1.10 -21.99
N THR A 215 10.67 0.47 -23.09
CA THR A 215 11.65 0.08 -24.10
C THR A 215 11.92 1.29 -24.99
N LEU A 216 13.20 1.61 -25.20
CA LEU A 216 13.65 2.74 -25.99
C LEU A 216 14.18 2.26 -27.34
N SER A 217 13.97 3.04 -28.41
CA SER A 217 14.69 2.85 -29.68
C SER A 217 16.20 3.03 -29.49
N ASP A 218 17.01 2.35 -30.32
CA ASP A 218 18.48 2.47 -30.30
C ASP A 218 18.91 3.94 -30.37
N ARG A 219 18.27 4.74 -31.23
CA ARG A 219 18.53 6.18 -31.35
C ARG A 219 18.40 6.95 -30.03
N VAL A 220 17.47 6.56 -29.15
CA VAL A 220 17.28 7.21 -27.85
C VAL A 220 18.19 6.58 -26.80
N ALA A 221 18.33 5.26 -26.80
CA ALA A 221 19.14 4.52 -25.84
C ALA A 221 20.65 4.78 -25.98
N GLU A 222 21.13 5.00 -27.20
CA GLU A 222 22.54 5.25 -27.53
C GLU A 222 22.93 6.72 -27.49
N ASP A 223 21.96 7.65 -27.39
CA ASP A 223 22.24 9.08 -27.25
C ASP A 223 22.72 9.37 -25.81
N PRO A 224 24.00 9.78 -25.62
CA PRO A 224 24.59 9.99 -24.29
C PRO A 224 23.98 11.16 -23.53
N ASP A 225 23.28 12.06 -24.23
CA ASP A 225 22.66 13.25 -23.66
C ASP A 225 21.13 13.19 -23.67
N ALA A 226 20.52 12.08 -24.08
CA ALA A 226 19.07 11.89 -23.96
C ALA A 226 18.59 11.94 -22.50
N TYR A 227 17.40 12.49 -22.29
CA TYR A 227 16.85 12.73 -20.95
C TYR A 227 15.32 12.66 -20.91
N ALA A 228 14.79 12.33 -19.72
CA ALA A 228 13.40 12.50 -19.36
C ALA A 228 13.20 13.82 -18.60
N VAL A 229 12.03 14.45 -18.78
CA VAL A 229 11.57 15.61 -18.01
C VAL A 229 10.26 15.25 -17.33
N PHE A 230 10.23 15.34 -16.01
CA PHE A 230 9.02 15.30 -15.21
C PHE A 230 8.52 16.71 -14.97
N THR A 231 7.25 16.96 -15.25
CA THR A 231 6.58 18.24 -14.95
C THR A 231 5.45 18.01 -13.96
N VAL A 232 5.52 18.67 -12.81
CA VAL A 232 4.50 18.63 -11.75
C VAL A 232 4.25 20.05 -11.26
N ASP A 233 3.00 20.51 -11.34
CA ASP A 233 2.60 21.88 -10.94
C ASP A 233 3.52 22.98 -11.52
N GLY A 234 3.88 22.83 -12.79
CA GLY A 234 4.78 23.76 -13.51
C GLY A 234 6.26 23.67 -13.14
N THR A 235 6.65 22.80 -12.21
CA THR A 235 8.05 22.54 -11.87
C THR A 235 8.60 21.39 -12.70
N GLU A 236 9.75 21.61 -13.35
CA GLU A 236 10.43 20.60 -14.15
C GLU A 236 11.61 19.96 -13.42
N THR A 237 11.75 18.64 -13.52
CA THR A 237 12.92 17.87 -13.06
C THR A 237 13.44 17.01 -14.21
N LYS A 238 14.75 17.03 -14.45
CA LYS A 238 15.39 16.27 -15.54
C LYS A 238 16.15 15.07 -15.01
N VAL A 239 16.06 13.95 -15.72
CA VAL A 239 16.79 12.69 -15.43
C VAL A 239 17.42 12.19 -16.72
N LYS A 240 18.73 11.93 -16.74
CA LYS A 240 19.37 11.39 -17.95
C LYS A 240 18.92 9.96 -18.21
N VAL A 241 18.82 9.55 -19.48
CA VAL A 241 18.57 8.14 -19.84
C VAL A 241 19.68 7.22 -19.28
N SER A 242 20.91 7.72 -19.19
CA SER A 242 22.04 7.02 -18.58
C SER A 242 21.88 6.76 -17.07
N GLU A 243 21.02 7.53 -16.40
CA GLU A 243 20.72 7.44 -14.96
C GLU A 243 19.44 6.66 -14.68
N ALA A 244 18.71 6.25 -15.72
CA ALA A 244 17.50 5.45 -15.57
C ALA A 244 17.80 4.08 -14.96
N GLU A 245 16.84 3.56 -14.19
CA GLU A 245 16.89 2.18 -13.72
C GLU A 245 16.85 1.25 -14.94
N LYS A 246 17.70 0.21 -14.97
CA LYS A 246 17.74 -0.74 -16.08
C LYS A 246 17.39 -2.13 -15.58
N THR A 247 16.37 -2.71 -16.19
CA THR A 247 16.01 -4.10 -15.99
C THR A 247 15.88 -4.82 -17.33
N THR A 248 15.73 -6.13 -17.31
CA THR A 248 15.46 -6.93 -18.50
C THR A 248 13.99 -7.31 -18.48
N ASN A 249 13.24 -6.97 -19.54
CA ASN A 249 11.84 -7.35 -19.64
C ASN A 249 11.69 -8.86 -19.95
N GLY A 250 10.46 -9.39 -19.90
CA GLY A 250 10.18 -10.80 -20.20
C GLY A 250 10.56 -11.27 -21.61
N LYS A 251 10.97 -10.34 -22.49
CA LYS A 251 11.43 -10.61 -23.87
C LYS A 251 12.95 -10.50 -24.03
N GLY A 252 13.69 -10.29 -22.94
CA GLY A 252 15.16 -10.14 -22.97
C GLY A 252 15.64 -8.76 -23.42
N GLN A 253 14.75 -7.78 -23.61
CA GLN A 253 15.11 -6.42 -23.99
C GLN A 253 15.38 -5.55 -22.76
N THR A 254 16.20 -4.51 -22.93
CA THR A 254 16.49 -3.55 -21.85
C THR A 254 15.30 -2.63 -21.64
N SER A 255 14.76 -2.66 -20.42
CA SER A 255 13.71 -1.76 -19.96
C SER A 255 14.30 -0.65 -19.11
N TYR A 256 13.92 0.59 -19.41
CA TYR A 256 14.40 1.81 -18.77
C TYR A 256 13.32 2.38 -17.84
N GLY A 257 13.55 2.33 -16.53
CA GLY A 257 12.68 2.83 -15.49
C GLY A 257 12.99 4.28 -15.13
N PHE A 258 11.99 5.15 -15.23
CA PHE A 258 12.06 6.53 -14.77
C PHE A 258 11.12 6.74 -13.58
N SER A 259 11.70 7.11 -12.45
CA SER A 259 11.01 7.22 -11.16
C SER A 259 10.68 8.66 -10.82
N TYR A 260 9.46 8.91 -10.37
CA TYR A 260 9.08 10.17 -9.72
C TYR A 260 8.63 9.89 -8.28
N TYR A 261 9.16 10.66 -7.33
CA TYR A 261 8.82 10.60 -5.91
C TYR A 261 7.91 11.77 -5.56
N ALA A 262 6.71 11.47 -5.05
CA ALA A 262 5.74 12.45 -4.60
C ALA A 262 5.78 12.57 -3.08
N ALA A 263 5.65 13.80 -2.57
CA ALA A 263 5.25 13.96 -1.19
C ALA A 263 3.84 13.35 -0.98
N PRO A 264 3.48 12.89 0.22
CA PRO A 264 2.16 12.32 0.51
C PRO A 264 0.98 13.13 -0.05
N ARG A 265 1.00 14.46 0.16
CA ARG A 265 -0.05 15.37 -0.34
C ARG A 265 -0.12 15.49 -1.86
N GLN A 266 0.90 15.04 -2.60
CA GLN A 266 1.04 15.20 -4.05
C GLN A 266 0.74 13.91 -4.80
N MET A 267 0.28 12.85 -4.12
CA MET A 267 0.00 11.56 -4.77
C MET A 267 -1.01 11.68 -5.91
N ASN A 268 -1.98 12.59 -5.80
CA ASN A 268 -3.00 12.86 -6.83
C ASN A 268 -2.56 13.94 -7.85
N ASP A 269 -1.38 14.55 -7.69
CA ASP A 269 -0.92 15.54 -8.65
C ASP A 269 -0.64 14.88 -10.01
N ALA A 270 -1.01 15.58 -11.07
CA ALA A 270 -0.68 15.18 -12.42
C ALA A 270 0.84 15.31 -12.65
N ILE A 271 1.45 14.19 -13.01
CA ILE A 271 2.85 14.03 -13.40
C ILE A 271 2.89 13.81 -14.90
N ASN A 272 3.46 14.76 -15.64
CA ASN A 272 3.72 14.58 -17.07
C ASN A 272 5.20 14.21 -17.28
N VAL A 273 5.46 13.06 -17.89
CA VAL A 273 6.81 12.64 -18.30
C VAL A 273 6.98 12.74 -19.81
N ARG A 274 8.05 13.41 -20.24
CA ARG A 274 8.46 13.55 -21.65
C ARG A 274 9.89 13.07 -21.81
N LEU A 275 10.20 12.42 -22.93
CA LEU A 275 11.56 12.03 -23.28
C LEU A 275 12.08 12.89 -24.43
N TYR A 276 13.37 13.17 -24.42
CA TYR A 276 14.06 13.96 -25.44
C TYR A 276 15.41 13.33 -25.77
N LEU A 277 15.83 13.50 -27.02
CA LEU A 277 17.24 13.36 -27.42
C LEU A 277 18.07 14.52 -26.84
N GLY A 278 19.39 14.36 -26.82
CA GLY A 278 20.32 15.39 -26.32
C GLY A 278 20.27 16.71 -27.09
N ASP A 279 19.85 16.66 -28.37
CA ASP A 279 19.63 17.85 -29.20
C ASP A 279 18.28 18.56 -28.95
N GLY A 280 17.46 18.04 -28.02
CA GLY A 280 16.15 18.57 -27.68
C GLY A 280 14.99 18.05 -28.54
N THR A 281 15.24 17.12 -29.47
CA THR A 281 14.18 16.48 -30.26
C THR A 281 13.26 15.66 -29.33
N PRO A 282 11.93 15.88 -29.35
CA PRO A 282 11.00 15.10 -28.54
C PRO A 282 10.92 13.65 -29.02
N VAL A 283 10.86 12.73 -28.06
CA VAL A 283 10.66 11.29 -28.28
C VAL A 283 9.17 10.97 -28.15
N VAL A 284 8.61 10.30 -29.14
CA VAL A 284 7.20 9.88 -29.10
C VAL A 284 7.06 8.65 -28.21
N ILE A 285 6.18 8.72 -27.21
CA ILE A 285 5.86 7.59 -26.34
C ILE A 285 4.65 6.84 -26.91
N TYR A 286 4.74 5.52 -27.00
CA TYR A 286 3.66 4.63 -27.40
C TYR A 286 3.19 3.73 -26.26
N ASN A 287 1.98 3.19 -26.37
CA ASN A 287 1.46 2.12 -25.52
C ASN A 287 0.66 1.11 -26.37
N GLY A 288 0.75 -0.17 -26.01
CA GLY A 288 -0.12 -1.23 -26.50
C GLY A 288 0.06 -1.49 -27.99
N ASN A 289 1.23 -1.98 -28.40
CA ASN A 289 1.60 -2.22 -29.80
C ASN A 289 1.32 -1.01 -30.71
N HIS A 290 1.72 0.19 -30.27
CA HIS A 290 1.51 1.46 -30.97
C HIS A 290 0.04 1.86 -31.19
N LYS A 291 -0.92 1.27 -30.46
CA LYS A 291 -2.35 1.65 -30.53
C LYS A 291 -2.60 3.07 -30.04
N LYS A 292 -1.76 3.57 -29.12
CA LYS A 292 -1.87 4.92 -28.56
C LYS A 292 -0.50 5.59 -28.54
N SER A 293 -0.45 6.84 -28.98
CA SER A 293 0.72 7.72 -28.87
C SER A 293 0.47 8.83 -27.85
N TYR A 294 1.54 9.30 -27.24
CA TYR A 294 1.58 10.41 -26.29
C TYR A 294 2.62 11.42 -26.75
N GLU A 295 2.28 12.23 -27.75
CA GLU A 295 3.20 13.21 -28.35
C GLU A 295 3.57 14.35 -27.38
N ASP A 296 2.63 14.73 -26.51
CA ASP A 296 2.82 15.73 -25.45
C ASP A 296 3.30 15.12 -24.12
N GLY A 297 3.81 13.89 -24.14
CA GLY A 297 4.23 13.14 -22.96
C GLY A 297 3.12 12.34 -22.28
N LEU A 298 3.52 11.41 -21.44
CA LEU A 298 2.64 10.55 -20.66
C LEU A 298 2.25 11.26 -19.37
N THR A 299 0.95 11.50 -19.16
CA THR A 299 0.43 12.04 -17.90
C THR A 299 -0.15 10.92 -17.03
N TYR A 300 0.26 10.88 -15.77
CA TYR A 300 -0.22 9.94 -14.75
C TYR A 300 -0.16 10.59 -13.36
N SER A 301 -0.64 9.91 -12.32
CA SER A 301 -0.36 10.27 -10.91
C SER A 301 0.13 9.04 -10.15
N VAL A 302 0.73 9.22 -8.97
CA VAL A 302 1.11 8.08 -8.11
C VAL A 302 -0.16 7.35 -7.65
N ALA A 303 -1.23 8.09 -7.35
CA ALA A 303 -2.53 7.51 -7.00
C ALA A 303 -3.07 6.60 -8.11
N GLN A 304 -3.02 7.02 -9.38
CA GLN A 304 -3.45 6.18 -10.51
C GLN A 304 -2.62 4.90 -10.68
N VAL A 305 -1.36 4.90 -10.24
CA VAL A 305 -0.55 3.69 -10.23
C VAL A 305 -0.96 2.81 -9.05
N ALA A 306 -1.24 3.39 -7.88
CA ALA A 306 -1.70 2.67 -6.70
C ALA A 306 -3.09 2.05 -6.87
N GLU A 307 -4.01 2.71 -7.57
CA GLU A 307 -5.33 2.18 -7.92
C GLU A 307 -5.25 0.83 -8.64
N VAL A 308 -4.25 0.61 -9.49
CA VAL A 308 -4.03 -0.69 -10.17
C VAL A 308 -3.71 -1.79 -9.17
N TYR A 309 -2.98 -1.47 -8.10
CA TYR A 309 -2.65 -2.43 -7.05
C TYR A 309 -3.79 -2.63 -6.05
N ALA A 310 -4.59 -1.58 -5.82
CA ALA A 310 -5.73 -1.61 -4.90
C ALA A 310 -6.96 -2.33 -5.48
N ASP A 311 -7.04 -2.48 -6.81
CA ASP A 311 -8.16 -3.13 -7.49
C ASP A 311 -8.33 -4.59 -7.01
N PRO A 312 -9.47 -4.95 -6.40
CA PRO A 312 -9.74 -6.33 -5.96
C PRO A 312 -9.68 -7.36 -7.09
N SER A 313 -9.90 -6.94 -8.34
CA SER A 313 -9.86 -7.78 -9.54
C SER A 313 -8.47 -7.89 -10.19
N SER A 314 -7.46 -7.21 -9.65
CA SER A 314 -6.09 -7.20 -10.19
C SER A 314 -5.36 -8.54 -10.10
N GLY A 315 -5.84 -9.46 -9.26
CA GLY A 315 -5.16 -10.71 -8.95
C GLY A 315 -3.89 -10.53 -8.08
N TYR A 316 -3.61 -9.32 -7.58
CA TYR A 316 -2.61 -9.13 -6.55
C TYR A 316 -3.07 -9.71 -5.21
N ASN A 317 -2.12 -10.09 -4.35
CA ASN A 317 -2.47 -10.60 -3.03
C ASN A 317 -3.22 -9.55 -2.20
N MET A 318 -4.09 -10.01 -1.31
CA MET A 318 -4.98 -9.14 -0.54
C MET A 318 -4.22 -8.13 0.34
N TYR A 319 -3.03 -8.48 0.84
CA TYR A 319 -2.22 -7.58 1.67
C TYR A 319 -1.66 -6.41 0.85
N LEU A 320 -1.26 -6.65 -0.41
CA LEU A 320 -0.83 -5.60 -1.33
C LEU A 320 -2.01 -4.72 -1.76
N GLN A 321 -3.17 -5.32 -2.00
CA GLN A 321 -4.41 -4.58 -2.31
C GLN A 321 -4.79 -3.66 -1.15
N GLU A 322 -4.80 -4.19 0.08
CA GLU A 322 -5.07 -3.42 1.30
C GLU A 322 -4.04 -2.31 1.52
N LEU A 323 -2.75 -2.60 1.37
CA LEU A 323 -1.68 -1.60 1.45
C LEU A 323 -1.86 -0.49 0.42
N ALA A 324 -2.14 -0.84 -0.83
CA ALA A 324 -2.35 0.14 -1.89
C ALA A 324 -3.59 1.01 -1.63
N GLN A 325 -4.68 0.43 -1.13
CA GLN A 325 -5.88 1.18 -0.74
C GLN A 325 -5.59 2.14 0.42
N ASN A 326 -4.91 1.67 1.47
CA ASN A 326 -4.55 2.51 2.61
C ASN A 326 -3.55 3.61 2.21
N MET A 327 -2.67 3.36 1.24
CA MET A 327 -1.78 4.35 0.66
C MET A 327 -2.56 5.47 -0.06
N LEU A 328 -3.61 5.13 -0.81
CA LEU A 328 -4.49 6.12 -1.46
C LEU A 328 -5.17 7.02 -0.41
N ASN A 329 -5.78 6.42 0.60
CA ASN A 329 -6.45 7.16 1.67
C ASN A 329 -5.45 8.04 2.44
N TYR A 330 -4.27 7.52 2.77
CA TYR A 330 -3.18 8.27 3.40
C TYR A 330 -2.80 9.54 2.61
N GLY A 331 -2.67 9.46 1.29
CA GLY A 331 -2.41 10.63 0.43
C GLY A 331 -3.54 11.65 0.46
N MET A 332 -4.79 11.20 0.45
CA MET A 332 -5.97 12.07 0.53
C MET A 332 -6.11 12.76 1.90
N TYR A 333 -5.84 12.06 2.99
CA TYR A 333 -5.81 12.67 4.33
C TYR A 333 -4.66 13.67 4.48
N ALA A 334 -3.49 13.39 3.88
CA ALA A 334 -2.39 14.36 3.85
C ALA A 334 -2.78 15.65 3.11
N GLN A 335 -3.53 15.55 2.01
CA GLN A 335 -4.13 16.69 1.31
C GLN A 335 -5.10 17.47 2.22
N LYS A 336 -6.01 16.78 2.92
CA LYS A 336 -6.98 17.41 3.83
C LYS A 336 -6.31 18.12 5.00
N LEU A 337 -5.33 17.48 5.65
CA LEU A 337 -4.57 18.02 6.78
C LEU A 337 -3.84 19.30 6.38
N LEU A 338 -3.13 19.27 5.25
CA LEU A 338 -2.32 20.39 4.79
C LEU A 338 -3.11 21.47 4.02
N GLY A 339 -4.41 21.26 3.80
CA GLY A 339 -5.25 22.15 3.00
C GLY A 339 -4.83 22.22 1.53
N TYR A 340 -4.08 21.22 1.04
CA TYR A 340 -3.58 21.17 -0.33
C TYR A 340 -4.58 20.43 -1.21
N LYS A 341 -5.26 21.16 -2.11
CA LYS A 341 -6.32 20.61 -2.98
C LYS A 341 -7.32 19.74 -2.20
N ALA A 342 -7.66 20.17 -0.99
CA ALA A 342 -8.44 19.36 -0.04
C ALA A 342 -9.88 19.11 -0.54
N ASP A 343 -10.41 20.00 -1.37
CA ASP A 343 -11.76 19.89 -1.94
C ASP A 343 -11.82 18.92 -3.14
N GLU A 344 -10.66 18.45 -3.64
CA GLU A 344 -10.57 17.54 -4.79
C GLU A 344 -10.49 16.06 -4.37
N VAL A 345 -10.45 15.76 -3.07
CA VAL A 345 -10.27 14.41 -2.55
C VAL A 345 -11.33 14.00 -1.54
N ASN A 346 -11.76 12.75 -1.62
CA ASN A 346 -12.70 12.15 -0.70
C ASN A 346 -12.23 10.73 -0.32
N PRO A 347 -11.52 10.57 0.81
CA PRO A 347 -11.16 9.24 1.33
C PRO A 347 -12.41 8.38 1.50
N GLU A 348 -12.30 7.10 1.16
CA GLU A 348 -13.44 6.17 1.12
C GLU A 348 -13.53 5.26 2.36
N ASP A 349 -12.53 5.28 3.24
CA ASP A 349 -12.45 4.41 4.41
C ASP A 349 -13.14 4.97 5.65
N THR A 350 -13.64 4.04 6.47
CA THR A 350 -14.13 4.35 7.81
C THR A 350 -12.95 4.43 8.78
N MET A 351 -12.98 5.41 9.67
CA MET A 351 -11.95 5.65 10.68
C MET A 351 -12.43 5.35 12.10
N ASP A 352 -13.64 4.79 12.23
CA ASP A 352 -14.32 4.62 13.52
C ASP A 352 -13.72 3.49 14.35
N GLU A 353 -13.02 2.54 13.71
CA GLU A 353 -12.39 1.38 14.36
C GLU A 353 -11.04 1.68 15.02
N ILE A 354 -10.48 2.88 14.79
CA ILE A 354 -9.17 3.27 15.32
C ILE A 354 -9.36 4.32 16.41
N ASP A 355 -8.91 4.00 17.60
CA ASP A 355 -9.00 4.83 18.80
C ASP A 355 -7.74 4.71 19.67
N ALA A 356 -7.81 5.21 20.91
CA ALA A 356 -6.71 5.17 21.85
C ALA A 356 -6.31 3.73 22.24
N ASP A 357 -7.28 2.83 22.37
CA ASP A 357 -7.04 1.43 22.77
C ASP A 357 -6.31 0.68 21.64
N THR A 358 -6.62 1.03 20.38
CA THR A 358 -5.97 0.46 19.19
C THR A 358 -4.45 0.69 19.15
N VAL A 359 -3.97 1.74 19.83
CA VAL A 359 -2.57 2.18 19.80
C VAL A 359 -1.89 2.10 21.16
N GLU A 360 -2.48 1.36 22.11
CA GLU A 360 -1.86 1.06 23.39
C GLU A 360 -0.50 0.35 23.19
N GLY A 361 0.50 0.72 23.98
CA GLY A 361 1.85 0.13 23.89
C GLY A 361 2.80 0.85 22.93
N TYR A 362 2.33 1.84 22.17
CA TYR A 362 3.17 2.70 21.33
C TYR A 362 3.60 4.00 22.01
N GLU A 363 3.40 4.15 23.32
CA GLU A 363 3.79 5.35 24.06
C GLU A 363 5.29 5.66 23.87
N PRO A 364 5.68 6.95 23.84
CA PRO A 364 7.09 7.33 23.96
C PRO A 364 7.70 6.76 25.24
N GLU A 365 8.81 6.04 25.10
CA GLU A 365 9.58 5.53 26.23
C GLU A 365 10.65 6.57 26.61
N ILE A 366 10.72 6.92 27.89
CA ILE A 366 11.65 7.93 28.39
C ILE A 366 12.41 7.33 29.57
N GLU A 367 13.74 7.31 29.50
CA GLU A 367 14.59 6.82 30.58
C GLU A 367 15.63 7.87 30.98
N GLY A 368 15.99 7.85 32.27
CA GLY A 368 16.92 8.82 32.85
C GLY A 368 16.30 10.20 33.07
N GLU A 369 17.13 11.13 33.55
CA GLU A 369 16.71 12.49 33.87
C GLU A 369 17.92 13.42 33.76
N ILE A 370 17.70 14.60 33.17
CA ILE A 370 18.63 15.72 33.19
C ILE A 370 17.84 16.98 33.56
N GLU A 371 18.33 17.77 34.52
CA GLU A 371 17.60 18.93 35.03
C GLU A 371 17.13 19.88 33.90
N GLY A 372 15.81 20.05 33.81
CA GLY A 372 15.16 20.95 32.86
C GLY A 372 15.07 20.45 31.41
N VAL A 373 15.62 19.27 31.10
CA VAL A 373 15.40 18.58 29.82
C VAL A 373 14.07 17.84 29.87
N LYS A 374 13.18 18.10 28.90
CA LYS A 374 11.83 17.48 28.84
C LYS A 374 11.42 17.27 27.39
N MET A 375 10.76 16.15 27.12
CA MET A 375 9.97 15.99 25.90
C MET A 375 8.76 16.92 25.98
N LYS A 376 8.56 17.71 24.91
CA LYS A 376 7.41 18.61 24.77
C LYS A 376 6.34 18.05 23.87
N GLY A 377 6.69 17.22 22.91
CA GLY A 377 5.73 16.66 21.98
C GLY A 377 6.41 16.09 20.76
N MET A 378 5.58 15.61 19.85
CA MET A 378 6.00 15.09 18.56
C MET A 378 5.18 15.74 17.45
N ASN A 379 5.74 15.78 16.24
CA ASN A 379 5.02 16.19 15.04
C ASN A 379 5.41 15.30 13.87
N LEU A 380 4.43 14.94 13.05
CA LEU A 380 4.63 14.27 11.78
C LEU A 380 4.57 15.33 10.66
N ALA A 381 5.64 15.49 9.90
CA ALA A 381 5.64 16.36 8.73
C ALA A 381 5.49 15.51 7.46
N LEU A 382 4.58 15.94 6.58
CA LEU A 382 4.19 15.23 5.36
C LEU A 382 4.39 16.06 4.08
N ARG A 383 5.17 17.16 4.18
CA ARG A 383 5.31 18.12 3.08
C ARG A 383 6.26 17.65 1.98
N THR A 384 7.25 16.84 2.34
CA THR A 384 8.30 16.34 1.44
C THR A 384 8.39 14.82 1.51
N ASP A 385 8.61 14.28 2.70
CA ASP A 385 8.61 12.85 3.03
C ASP A 385 7.78 12.66 4.31
N THR A 386 7.69 11.42 4.80
CA THR A 386 7.24 11.13 6.17
C THR A 386 8.38 11.37 7.15
N ASP A 387 8.38 12.53 7.79
CA ASP A 387 9.40 12.94 8.75
C ASP A 387 8.81 13.06 10.16
N LEU A 388 9.51 12.55 11.16
CA LEU A 388 9.10 12.63 12.56
C LEU A 388 10.00 13.62 13.32
N TYR A 389 9.38 14.53 14.08
CA TYR A 389 10.08 15.52 14.89
C TYR A 389 9.79 15.27 16.37
N LEU A 390 10.85 15.13 17.17
CA LEU A 390 10.76 15.15 18.63
C LEU A 390 11.13 16.53 19.14
N TYR A 391 10.24 17.15 19.92
CA TYR A 391 10.48 18.47 20.53
C TYR A 391 10.96 18.34 21.97
N LEU A 392 12.05 19.04 22.29
CA LEU A 392 12.74 19.00 23.57
C LEU A 392 12.93 20.42 24.15
N THR A 393 12.93 20.52 25.48
CA THR A 393 13.58 21.65 26.17
C THR A 393 15.04 21.35 26.39
N LEU A 394 15.94 22.26 26.00
CA LEU A 394 17.38 22.17 26.25
C LEU A 394 17.85 23.47 26.93
N PRO A 395 17.81 23.56 28.27
CA PRO A 395 18.30 24.72 29.02
C PRO A 395 19.75 25.09 28.69
N GLY A 396 20.02 26.37 28.41
CA GLY A 396 21.35 26.80 27.93
C GLY A 396 21.60 26.54 26.44
N GLY A 397 20.64 25.90 25.76
CA GLY A 397 20.60 25.67 24.33
C GLY A 397 21.31 24.40 23.86
N ALA A 398 21.06 24.02 22.60
CA ALA A 398 21.54 22.74 22.05
C ALA A 398 23.06 22.52 22.13
N SER A 399 23.87 23.58 22.15
CA SER A 399 25.33 23.48 22.27
C SER A 399 25.82 23.03 23.66
N ALA A 400 24.96 23.10 24.68
CA ALA A 400 25.29 22.64 26.03
C ALA A 400 25.13 21.12 26.21
N TYR A 401 24.64 20.42 25.19
CA TYR A 401 24.33 18.99 25.24
C TYR A 401 25.04 18.24 24.12
N LYS A 402 25.40 16.99 24.37
CA LYS A 402 25.67 16.02 23.31
C LYS A 402 24.36 15.30 23.02
N VAL A 403 23.90 15.36 21.76
CA VAL A 403 22.67 14.67 21.34
C VAL A 403 23.01 13.69 20.23
N THR A 404 22.51 12.46 20.35
CA THR A 404 22.61 11.43 19.31
C THR A 404 21.24 10.92 18.91
N LEU A 405 21.09 10.57 17.64
CA LEU A 405 19.98 9.82 17.09
C LEU A 405 20.54 8.51 16.56
N ASP A 406 20.08 7.37 17.09
CA ASP A 406 20.54 6.02 16.76
C ASP A 406 22.09 5.92 16.82
N GLY A 407 22.65 6.42 17.90
CA GLY A 407 24.10 6.48 18.15
C GLY A 407 24.87 7.51 17.30
N LYS A 408 24.24 8.17 16.32
CA LYS A 408 24.89 9.18 15.47
C LYS A 408 24.68 10.58 16.06
N LYS A 409 25.77 11.34 16.20
CA LYS A 409 25.71 12.72 16.71
C LYS A 409 24.86 13.59 15.78
N VAL A 410 23.88 14.27 16.34
CA VAL A 410 23.01 15.22 15.65
C VAL A 410 23.04 16.58 16.36
N LYS A 411 22.66 17.63 15.63
CA LYS A 411 22.49 18.96 16.20
C LYS A 411 21.00 19.29 16.25
N PRO A 412 20.38 19.37 17.44
CA PRO A 412 19.00 19.82 17.54
C PRO A 412 18.83 21.22 16.93
N GLU A 413 17.78 21.38 16.14
CA GLU A 413 17.45 22.66 15.50
C GLU A 413 16.54 23.46 16.42
N LYS A 414 16.72 24.78 16.45
CA LYS A 414 15.88 25.64 17.29
C LYS A 414 14.57 25.92 16.57
N ASP A 415 13.45 25.63 17.21
CA ASP A 415 12.11 25.99 16.75
C ASP A 415 11.36 26.75 17.86
N GLY A 416 11.18 28.05 17.65
CA GLY A 416 10.64 28.96 18.66
C GLY A 416 11.41 28.90 20.00
N ARG A 417 10.74 28.38 21.04
CA ARG A 417 11.29 28.21 22.40
C ARG A 417 11.84 26.80 22.67
N MET A 418 11.72 25.90 21.70
CA MET A 418 12.08 24.49 21.81
C MET A 418 13.23 24.15 20.87
N TYR A 419 13.73 22.92 21.01
CA TYR A 419 14.64 22.31 20.05
C TYR A 419 13.99 21.06 19.47
N GLN A 420 14.23 20.79 18.20
CA GLN A 420 13.71 19.61 17.51
C GLN A 420 14.83 18.69 17.05
N VAL A 421 14.61 17.39 17.17
CA VAL A 421 15.42 16.34 16.53
C VAL A 421 14.55 15.71 15.45
N LYS A 422 15.06 15.70 14.22
CA LYS A 422 14.35 15.18 13.03
C LYS A 422 14.81 13.76 12.72
N ILE A 423 13.86 12.84 12.59
CA ILE A 423 14.01 11.52 11.99
C ILE A 423 13.42 11.62 10.58
N SER A 424 14.23 11.39 9.55
CA SER A 424 13.87 11.72 8.16
C SER A 424 13.52 10.50 7.32
N SER A 425 12.62 10.68 6.36
CA SER A 425 12.31 9.73 5.28
C SER A 425 11.99 8.32 5.78
N ILE A 426 11.04 8.24 6.72
CA ILE A 426 10.61 6.99 7.34
C ILE A 426 9.76 6.21 6.33
N ALA A 427 10.21 5.02 5.95
CA ALA A 427 9.45 4.11 5.09
C ALA A 427 8.20 3.59 5.80
N ALA A 428 7.15 3.27 5.05
CA ALA A 428 5.91 2.71 5.59
C ALA A 428 6.18 1.45 6.44
N ALA A 429 6.96 0.51 5.91
CA ALA A 429 7.39 -0.70 6.61
C ALA A 429 8.19 -0.44 7.90
N LYS A 430 8.75 0.77 8.06
CA LYS A 430 9.60 1.15 9.19
C LYS A 430 8.90 2.05 10.20
N MET A 431 7.60 2.31 10.04
CA MET A 431 6.87 3.20 10.94
C MET A 431 6.79 2.67 12.39
N TYR A 432 6.97 1.36 12.57
CA TYR A 432 7.00 0.68 13.87
C TYR A 432 8.42 0.61 14.46
N GLU A 433 9.47 0.80 13.65
CA GLU A 433 10.85 0.78 14.13
C GLU A 433 11.10 1.94 15.11
N ARG A 434 11.53 1.63 16.33
CA ARG A 434 11.88 2.63 17.33
C ARG A 434 13.23 3.27 17.03
N HIS A 435 13.28 4.58 17.17
CA HIS A 435 14.48 5.38 17.10
C HIS A 435 14.86 5.87 18.49
N GLU A 436 16.14 5.81 18.80
CA GLU A 436 16.68 6.22 20.09
C GLU A 436 17.34 7.59 19.99
N ILE A 437 16.79 8.56 20.72
CA ILE A 437 17.38 9.88 20.88
C ILE A 437 17.98 9.97 22.28
N VAL A 438 19.29 10.17 22.37
CA VAL A 438 20.00 10.27 23.66
C VAL A 438 20.54 11.68 23.83
N VAL A 439 20.26 12.27 24.99
CA VAL A 439 20.78 13.56 25.43
C VAL A 439 21.73 13.32 26.60
N GLU A 440 22.94 13.84 26.49
CA GLU A 440 23.96 13.74 27.54
C GLU A 440 24.45 15.14 27.95
N LYS A 441 24.61 15.36 29.26
CA LYS A 441 25.24 16.55 29.84
C LYS A 441 25.86 16.22 31.19
N ASP A 442 27.10 16.64 31.40
CA ASP A 442 27.81 16.54 32.69
C ASP A 442 27.83 15.13 33.33
N GLY A 443 27.76 14.07 32.52
CA GLY A 443 27.72 12.67 32.97
C GLY A 443 26.32 12.12 33.20
N GLU A 444 25.29 12.96 33.18
CA GLU A 444 23.88 12.56 33.18
C GLU A 444 23.42 12.22 31.76
N THR A 445 22.46 11.30 31.65
CA THR A 445 21.92 10.81 30.38
C THR A 445 20.40 10.71 30.48
N MET A 446 19.71 11.13 29.42
CA MET A 446 18.28 10.96 29.23
C MET A 446 18.04 10.44 27.81
N SER A 447 17.31 9.34 27.66
CA SER A 447 16.97 8.72 26.38
C SER A 447 15.48 8.81 26.09
N PHE A 448 15.15 8.88 24.81
CA PHE A 448 13.79 8.89 24.28
C PHE A 448 13.71 7.83 23.16
N SER A 449 12.89 6.81 23.36
CA SER A 449 12.64 5.73 22.39
C SER A 449 11.26 5.93 21.77
N VAL A 450 11.23 6.34 20.50
CA VAL A 450 10.02 6.79 19.80
C VAL A 450 9.94 6.26 18.37
N ASN A 451 8.74 6.10 17.84
CA ASN A 451 8.49 5.80 16.43
C ASN A 451 7.31 6.64 15.89
N VAL A 452 6.88 6.38 14.65
CA VAL A 452 5.72 7.09 14.07
C VAL A 452 4.44 6.77 14.85
N MET A 453 4.28 5.53 15.32
CA MET A 453 3.14 5.13 16.14
C MET A 453 3.11 5.82 17.50
N SER A 454 4.25 6.26 18.05
CA SER A 454 4.28 7.13 19.23
C SER A 454 3.65 8.49 18.99
N TRP A 455 3.76 9.05 17.77
CA TRP A 455 3.01 10.26 17.42
C TRP A 455 1.52 9.98 17.26
N VAL A 456 1.15 8.84 16.66
CA VAL A 456 -0.26 8.41 16.56
C VAL A 456 -0.86 8.24 17.96
N ASN A 457 -0.18 7.51 18.85
CA ASN A 457 -0.59 7.29 20.24
C ASN A 457 -0.81 8.61 20.99
N LEU A 458 0.16 9.53 20.95
CA LEU A 458 0.03 10.85 21.58
C LEU A 458 -1.15 11.66 21.00
N THR A 459 -1.43 11.52 19.71
CA THR A 459 -2.51 12.24 19.02
C THR A 459 -3.88 11.70 19.42
N LEU A 460 -4.05 10.36 19.45
CA LEU A 460 -5.32 9.70 19.76
C LEU A 460 -5.64 9.69 21.27
N ASN A 461 -4.63 9.68 22.15
CA ASN A 461 -4.81 9.78 23.60
C ASN A 461 -5.01 11.21 24.11
N HIS A 462 -4.79 12.22 23.27
CA HIS A 462 -5.02 13.63 23.60
C HIS A 462 -5.84 14.36 22.53
N PRO A 463 -7.05 13.86 22.20
CA PRO A 463 -7.85 14.41 21.11
C PRO A 463 -8.30 15.84 21.38
N GLU A 464 -8.38 16.26 22.64
CA GLU A 464 -8.72 17.64 23.02
C GLU A 464 -7.67 18.67 22.59
N ARG A 465 -6.47 18.22 22.22
CA ARG A 465 -5.35 19.07 21.77
C ARG A 465 -5.18 19.08 20.26
N CYS A 466 -5.97 18.30 19.55
CA CYS A 466 -5.83 18.05 18.13
C CYS A 466 -7.09 18.53 17.40
N ASP A 467 -6.92 19.07 16.19
CA ASP A 467 -8.07 19.26 15.32
C ASP A 467 -8.49 17.93 14.68
N GLN A 468 -9.71 17.89 14.17
CA GLN A 468 -10.29 16.69 13.56
C GLN A 468 -9.42 16.13 12.41
N LYS A 469 -8.80 17.01 11.62
CA LYS A 469 -7.96 16.61 10.49
C LYS A 469 -6.68 15.91 10.97
N THR A 470 -6.13 16.36 12.09
CA THR A 470 -4.95 15.75 12.71
C THR A 470 -5.29 14.38 13.27
N LEU A 471 -6.46 14.24 13.90
CA LEU A 471 -6.96 12.95 14.39
C LEU A 471 -7.17 11.96 13.23
N GLU A 472 -7.85 12.39 12.16
CA GLU A 472 -8.06 11.57 10.96
C GLU A 472 -6.74 11.17 10.30
N MET A 473 -5.77 12.09 10.22
CA MET A 473 -4.44 11.78 9.69
C MET A 473 -3.72 10.74 10.56
N ALA A 474 -3.81 10.82 11.88
CA ALA A 474 -3.20 9.84 12.78
C ALA A 474 -3.76 8.43 12.54
N LYS A 475 -5.08 8.32 12.35
CA LYS A 475 -5.74 7.06 12.01
C LYS A 475 -5.32 6.54 10.63
N ALA A 476 -5.22 7.42 9.62
CA ALA A 476 -4.75 7.05 8.29
C ALA A 476 -3.27 6.59 8.30
N VAL A 477 -2.41 7.23 9.10
CA VAL A 477 -1.02 6.81 9.31
C VAL A 477 -0.96 5.43 9.95
N PHE A 478 -1.82 5.16 10.94
CA PHE A 478 -1.92 3.84 11.56
C PHE A 478 -2.27 2.76 10.52
N LYS A 479 -3.36 2.92 9.77
CA LYS A 479 -3.76 1.94 8.73
C LYS A 479 -2.67 1.70 7.69
N TYR A 480 -2.07 2.78 7.19
CA TYR A 480 -1.02 2.68 6.19
C TYR A 480 0.24 1.99 6.73
N GLY A 481 0.66 2.34 7.96
CA GLY A 481 1.78 1.67 8.61
C GLY A 481 1.50 0.20 8.89
N ASP A 482 0.33 -0.13 9.41
CA ASP A 482 -0.07 -1.49 9.79
C ASP A 482 -0.14 -2.41 8.58
N SER A 483 -0.84 -1.99 7.52
CA SER A 483 -0.91 -2.74 6.26
C SER A 483 0.46 -2.87 5.59
N ALA A 484 1.34 -1.87 5.71
CA ALA A 484 2.71 -1.98 5.21
C ALA A 484 3.50 -3.01 6.01
N HIS A 485 3.41 -2.97 7.34
CA HIS A 485 4.07 -3.94 8.21
C HIS A 485 3.60 -5.36 7.89
N ARG A 486 2.29 -5.61 7.83
CA ARG A 486 1.72 -6.91 7.44
C ARG A 486 2.21 -7.36 6.07
N TYR A 487 2.13 -6.50 5.04
CA TYR A 487 2.63 -6.87 3.72
C TYR A 487 4.12 -7.21 3.70
N PHE A 488 4.97 -6.42 4.36
CA PHE A 488 6.43 -6.61 4.31
C PHE A 488 6.96 -7.66 5.28
N ASP A 489 6.26 -7.98 6.37
CA ASP A 489 6.69 -8.98 7.35
C ASP A 489 6.02 -10.34 7.11
N GLU A 490 4.74 -10.38 6.71
CA GLU A 490 4.03 -11.63 6.42
C GLU A 490 4.37 -12.18 5.02
N CYS A 491 4.88 -11.36 4.10
CA CYS A 491 5.47 -11.83 2.83
C CYS A 491 6.96 -12.23 2.97
N VAL A 492 7.52 -12.23 4.19
CA VAL A 492 8.81 -12.87 4.52
C VAL A 492 8.50 -14.21 5.18
N TYR A 493 7.89 -15.13 4.43
CA TYR A 493 7.96 -16.55 4.72
C TYR A 493 8.40 -17.28 3.46
N ASP A 494 9.39 -18.15 3.68
CA ASP A 494 10.29 -18.85 2.75
C ASP A 494 9.71 -19.38 1.45
#